data_AF-A0A8S4QHG2-F1
#
_entry.id   AF-A0A8S4QHG2-F1
#
_cell.length_a   1.000
_cell.length_b   1.000
_cell.length_c   1.000
_cell.angle_alpha   90.00
_cell.angle_beta   90.00
_cell.angle_gamma   90.00
#
_symmetry.space_group_name_H-M   'P 1'
#
loop_
_entity.id
_entity.type
_entity.pdbx_description
1 polymer ?
#
loop_
_entity_poly.entity_id
_entity_poly.type
_entity_poly.pdbx_seq_one_letter_code
_entity_poly.pdbx_strand_id
1 'polypeptide(L)'
;MGFESKAGNGTKAFGASNNAEVQYQKGWSDFATHLRTSLAESEVSPKNIYKVKTPEELEIMTIDYVNIIREACEQAIPKPGSAKKSTIPPWWSKDLKKAKAEVKRKKRRIRNAAPERRQSVVNEYVEAKLLYTEKANCAATALRWKEFCNKQERESMWDGVYRVIRKTAGRHED
;
A
#
# COMPACT_ATOMS: atom_id res chain seq x y z
N MET A 1 9.85 51.31 -2.57
CA MET A 1 10.50 50.01 -2.33
C MET A 1 9.53 48.91 -2.71
N GLY A 2 9.73 48.33 -3.90
CA GLY A 2 8.81 47.39 -4.53
C GLY A 2 8.90 46.01 -3.90
N PHE A 3 7.75 45.41 -3.59
CA PHE A 3 7.65 44.00 -3.24
C PHE A 3 7.42 43.20 -4.53
N GLU A 4 8.49 42.58 -5.02
CA GLU A 4 8.44 41.63 -6.12
C GLU A 4 7.64 40.38 -5.73
N SER A 5 6.64 40.10 -6.55
CA SER A 5 5.80 38.91 -6.51
C SER A 5 6.55 37.75 -7.17
N LYS A 6 7.03 36.77 -6.40
CA LYS A 6 7.56 35.52 -6.95
C LYS A 6 6.43 34.50 -7.11
N ALA A 7 5.88 34.43 -8.31
CA ALA A 7 5.09 33.31 -8.79
C ALA A 7 6.00 32.08 -8.92
N GLY A 8 5.90 31.16 -7.95
CA GLY A 8 6.53 29.85 -8.04
C GLY A 8 5.72 28.92 -8.93
N ASN A 9 6.11 28.81 -10.21
CA ASN A 9 5.68 27.74 -11.10
C ASN A 9 6.19 26.39 -10.57
N GLY A 10 5.35 25.70 -9.81
CA GLY A 10 5.57 24.31 -9.41
C GLY A 10 4.93 23.36 -10.43
N THR A 11 5.61 23.10 -11.55
CA THR A 11 5.35 21.96 -12.41
C THR A 11 5.56 20.69 -11.59
N LYS A 12 4.47 20.04 -11.16
CA LYS A 12 4.52 18.71 -10.53
C LYS A 12 4.99 17.71 -11.58
N ALA A 13 6.16 17.13 -11.33
CA ALA A 13 6.73 16.05 -12.11
C ALA A 13 5.77 14.86 -12.23
N PHE A 14 5.47 14.50 -13.48
CA PHE A 14 4.71 13.33 -13.91
C PHE A 14 5.67 12.11 -13.88
N GLY A 15 6.19 11.72 -12.71
CA GLY A 15 7.27 10.72 -12.60
C GLY A 15 6.82 9.28 -12.35
N ALA A 16 5.55 9.05 -12.00
CA ALA A 16 5.06 7.72 -11.59
C ALA A 16 4.49 6.86 -12.73
N SER A 17 4.14 7.46 -13.88
CA SER A 17 3.51 6.74 -15.02
C SER A 17 4.49 5.82 -15.73
N ASN A 18 5.70 6.31 -16.00
CA ASN A 18 6.66 5.63 -16.87
C ASN A 18 7.17 4.29 -16.28
N ASN A 19 7.29 4.19 -14.96
CA ASN A 19 7.81 2.97 -14.34
C ASN A 19 6.77 1.83 -14.30
N ALA A 20 5.50 2.18 -14.13
CA ALA A 20 4.40 1.21 -14.20
C ALA A 20 4.15 0.73 -15.64
N GLU A 21 4.23 1.63 -16.63
CA GLU A 21 4.09 1.29 -18.05
C GLU A 21 5.22 0.38 -18.54
N VAL A 22 6.47 0.66 -18.16
CA VAL A 22 7.63 -0.20 -18.48
C VAL A 22 7.54 -1.57 -17.81
N GLN A 23 7.10 -1.63 -16.55
CA GLN A 23 6.85 -2.91 -15.86
C GLN A 23 5.70 -3.70 -16.50
N TYR A 24 4.66 -3.02 -16.96
CA TYR A 24 3.52 -3.63 -17.62
C TYR A 24 3.91 -4.22 -18.99
N GLN A 25 4.67 -3.47 -19.81
CA GLN A 25 5.19 -3.99 -21.09
C GLN A 25 6.12 -5.20 -20.89
N LYS A 26 6.98 -5.17 -19.87
CA LYS A 26 7.85 -6.31 -19.53
C LYS A 26 7.05 -7.55 -19.08
N GLY A 27 5.98 -7.35 -18.31
CA GLY A 27 5.09 -8.45 -17.92
C GLY A 27 4.44 -9.17 -19.11
N TRP A 28 4.04 -8.42 -20.14
CA TRP A 28 3.47 -9.02 -21.36
C TRP A 28 4.50 -9.73 -22.23
N SER A 29 5.75 -9.25 -22.30
CA SER A 29 6.81 -9.96 -23.03
C SER A 29 7.13 -11.29 -22.34
N ASP A 30 7.24 -11.27 -21.01
CA ASP A 30 7.55 -12.45 -20.21
C ASP A 30 6.40 -13.47 -20.33
N PHE A 31 5.14 -13.02 -20.22
CA PHE A 31 3.96 -13.84 -20.48
C PHE A 31 4.00 -14.49 -21.87
N ALA A 32 4.28 -13.71 -22.92
CA ALA A 32 4.30 -14.20 -24.27
C ALA A 32 5.44 -15.21 -24.52
N THR A 33 6.57 -15.09 -23.79
CA THR A 33 7.61 -16.12 -23.83
C THR A 33 7.19 -17.40 -23.12
N HIS A 34 6.68 -17.31 -21.90
CA HIS A 34 6.22 -18.46 -21.12
C HIS A 34 5.09 -19.21 -21.84
N LEU A 35 4.10 -18.50 -22.36
CA LEU A 35 2.99 -19.09 -23.10
C LEU A 35 3.48 -19.86 -24.34
N ARG A 36 4.42 -19.29 -25.11
CA ARG A 36 4.96 -19.96 -26.29
C ARG A 36 5.76 -21.22 -25.93
N THR A 37 6.57 -21.16 -24.87
CA THR A 37 7.33 -22.31 -24.40
C THR A 37 6.40 -23.42 -23.90
N SER A 38 5.43 -23.10 -23.05
CA SER A 38 4.45 -24.07 -22.54
C SER A 38 3.57 -24.66 -23.64
N LEU A 39 3.17 -23.87 -24.63
CA LEU A 39 2.42 -24.39 -25.79
C LEU A 39 3.28 -25.32 -26.67
N ALA A 40 4.58 -25.04 -26.81
CA ALA A 40 5.50 -25.88 -27.56
C ALA A 40 5.82 -27.21 -26.86
N GLU A 41 5.84 -27.21 -25.53
CA GLU A 41 6.01 -28.41 -24.70
C GLU A 41 4.72 -29.24 -24.59
N SER A 42 3.56 -28.59 -24.69
CA SER A 42 2.26 -29.25 -24.63
C SER A 42 1.85 -29.91 -25.94
N GLU A 43 0.96 -30.90 -25.87
CA GLU A 43 0.34 -31.51 -27.05
C GLU A 43 -0.79 -30.65 -27.67
N VAL A 44 -1.05 -29.44 -27.16
CA VAL A 44 -2.10 -28.54 -27.67
C VAL A 44 -1.63 -27.82 -28.94
N SER A 45 -1.39 -28.60 -30.00
CA SER A 45 -1.03 -28.12 -31.33
C SER A 45 -2.23 -28.16 -32.26
N PRO A 46 -2.34 -27.26 -33.26
CA PRO A 46 -3.36 -27.37 -34.30
C PRO A 46 -3.41 -28.77 -34.94
N LYS A 47 -2.25 -29.43 -35.09
CA LYS A 47 -2.15 -30.79 -35.62
C LYS A 47 -2.85 -31.85 -34.78
N ASN A 48 -2.97 -31.64 -33.47
CA ASN A 48 -3.64 -32.57 -32.56
C ASN A 48 -5.13 -32.26 -32.45
N ILE A 49 -5.53 -30.99 -32.61
CA ILE A 49 -6.95 -30.60 -32.72
C ILE A 49 -7.63 -31.31 -33.90
N TYR A 50 -6.95 -31.42 -35.04
CA TYR A 50 -7.49 -32.14 -36.22
C TYR A 50 -7.59 -33.67 -36.04
N LYS A 51 -6.94 -34.25 -35.02
CA LYS A 51 -6.97 -35.69 -34.76
C LYS A 51 -8.07 -36.12 -33.79
N VAL A 52 -8.69 -35.17 -33.10
CA VAL A 52 -9.73 -35.44 -32.13
C VAL A 52 -10.97 -35.99 -32.79
N LYS A 53 -11.48 -37.08 -32.23
CA LYS A 53 -12.65 -37.80 -32.77
C LYS A 53 -13.84 -37.75 -31.83
N THR A 54 -13.61 -37.48 -30.56
CA THR A 54 -14.65 -37.47 -29.52
C THR A 54 -14.77 -36.09 -28.86
N PRO A 55 -15.97 -35.70 -28.40
CA PRO A 55 -16.16 -34.44 -27.70
C PRO A 55 -15.40 -34.38 -26.37
N GLU A 56 -15.19 -35.51 -25.69
CA GLU A 56 -14.46 -35.56 -24.43
C GLU A 56 -12.96 -35.25 -24.61
N GLU A 57 -12.35 -35.74 -25.69
CA GLU A 57 -10.97 -35.41 -26.06
C GLU A 57 -10.80 -33.91 -26.34
N LEU A 58 -11.82 -33.27 -26.92
CA LEU A 58 -11.82 -31.83 -27.14
C LEU A 58 -11.86 -31.05 -25.82
N GLU A 59 -12.72 -31.46 -24.89
CA GLU A 59 -12.81 -30.83 -23.57
C GLU A 59 -11.49 -30.92 -22.81
N ILE A 60 -10.82 -32.08 -22.82
CA ILE A 60 -9.50 -32.26 -22.18
C ILE A 60 -8.49 -31.26 -22.75
N MET A 61 -8.38 -31.14 -24.07
CA MET A 61 -7.46 -30.17 -24.68
C MET A 61 -7.80 -28.71 -24.34
N THR A 62 -9.09 -28.38 -24.23
CA THR A 62 -9.49 -27.02 -23.83
C THR A 62 -9.10 -26.72 -22.38
N ILE A 63 -9.22 -27.69 -21.49
CA ILE A 63 -8.79 -27.58 -20.10
C ILE A 63 -7.28 -27.38 -20.04
N ASP A 64 -6.51 -28.18 -20.79
CA ASP A 64 -5.05 -28.06 -20.85
C ASP A 64 -4.61 -26.70 -21.38
N TYR A 65 -5.28 -26.19 -22.42
CA TYR A 65 -5.01 -24.85 -22.96
C TYR A 65 -5.27 -23.74 -21.92
N VAL A 66 -6.37 -23.83 -21.19
CA VAL A 66 -6.72 -22.87 -20.13
C VAL A 66 -5.71 -22.94 -18.98
N ASN A 67 -5.27 -24.14 -18.60
CA ASN A 67 -4.25 -24.34 -17.58
C ASN A 67 -2.91 -23.73 -17.99
N ILE A 68 -2.49 -23.90 -19.25
CA ILE A 68 -1.27 -23.29 -19.79
C ILE A 68 -1.35 -21.75 -19.72
N ILE A 69 -2.48 -21.15 -20.11
CA ILE A 69 -2.67 -19.70 -19.99
C ILE A 69 -2.58 -19.26 -18.53
N ARG A 70 -3.21 -20.01 -17.62
CA ARG A 70 -3.19 -19.71 -16.20
C ARG A 70 -1.76 -19.74 -15.65
N GLU A 71 -0.99 -20.78 -15.95
CA GLU A 71 0.40 -20.91 -15.50
C GLU A 71 1.28 -19.78 -16.03
N ALA A 72 1.14 -19.44 -17.33
CA ALA A 72 1.86 -18.31 -17.92
C ALA A 72 1.51 -16.98 -17.23
N CYS A 73 0.23 -16.77 -16.90
CA CYS A 73 -0.21 -15.60 -16.13
C CYS A 73 0.36 -15.59 -14.71
N GLU A 74 0.40 -16.73 -14.01
CA GLU A 74 0.93 -16.81 -12.64
C GLU A 74 2.44 -16.56 -12.57
N GLN A 75 3.19 -16.89 -13.64
CA GLN A 75 4.62 -16.61 -13.73
C GLN A 75 4.93 -15.17 -14.13
N ALA A 76 4.18 -14.60 -15.08
CA ALA A 76 4.48 -13.30 -15.65
C ALA A 76 3.84 -12.12 -14.91
N ILE A 77 2.64 -12.30 -14.34
CA ILE A 77 1.89 -11.23 -13.70
C ILE A 77 2.14 -11.29 -12.19
N PRO A 78 2.77 -10.26 -11.59
CA PRO A 78 3.01 -10.25 -10.15
C PRO A 78 1.67 -10.22 -9.41
N LYS A 79 1.48 -11.17 -8.49
CA LYS A 79 0.30 -11.18 -7.61
C LYS A 79 0.28 -9.88 -6.79
N PRO A 80 -0.84 -9.15 -6.73
CA PRO A 80 -0.92 -7.93 -5.95
C PRO A 80 -0.55 -8.27 -4.50
N GLY A 81 0.52 -7.64 -4.00
CA GLY A 81 1.01 -7.91 -2.66
C GLY A 81 -0.12 -7.72 -1.65
N SER A 82 -0.22 -8.63 -0.68
CA SER A 82 -1.18 -8.46 0.41
C SER A 82 -0.97 -7.09 1.04
N ALA A 83 -2.06 -6.34 1.23
CA ALA A 83 -1.99 -5.02 1.82
C ALA A 83 -1.28 -5.14 3.18
N LYS A 84 -0.03 -4.65 3.25
CA LYS A 84 0.79 -4.74 4.46
C LYS A 84 -0.03 -4.13 5.59
N LYS A 85 -0.33 -4.92 6.63
CA LYS A 85 -1.05 -4.44 7.81
C LYS A 85 -0.32 -3.19 8.29
N SER A 86 -1.00 -2.05 8.27
CA SER A 86 -0.47 -0.75 8.70
C SER A 86 0.34 -0.95 9.98
N THR A 87 1.62 -0.60 9.97
CA THR A 87 2.46 -0.68 11.15
C THR A 87 1.93 0.31 12.19
N ILE A 88 1.18 -0.20 13.14
CA ILE A 88 0.71 0.55 14.29
C ILE A 88 1.74 0.34 15.40
N PRO A 89 2.38 1.41 15.93
CA PRO A 89 3.30 1.28 17.05
C PRO A 89 2.63 0.60 18.26
N PRO A 90 3.38 -0.12 19.13
CA PRO A 90 2.81 -0.82 20.28
C PRO A 90 1.99 0.06 21.23
N TRP A 91 2.39 1.33 21.40
CA TRP A 91 1.70 2.31 22.26
C TRP A 91 0.51 3.01 21.57
N TRP A 92 0.25 2.71 20.30
CA TRP A 92 -0.78 3.38 19.52
C TRP A 92 -2.16 2.72 19.73
N SER A 93 -2.92 3.25 20.67
CA SER A 93 -4.23 2.72 21.06
C SER A 93 -5.33 3.02 20.03
N LYS A 94 -6.45 2.28 20.13
CA LYS A 94 -7.68 2.56 19.36
C LYS A 94 -8.19 3.99 19.62
N ASP A 95 -8.07 4.48 20.84
CA ASP A 95 -8.53 5.82 21.21
C ASP A 95 -7.65 6.92 20.61
N LEU A 96 -6.33 6.69 20.52
CA LEU A 96 -5.43 7.61 19.84
C LEU A 96 -5.72 7.66 18.34
N LYS A 97 -6.06 6.51 17.73
CA LYS A 97 -6.52 6.43 16.34
C LYS A 97 -7.82 7.22 16.13
N LYS A 98 -8.79 7.10 17.04
CA LYS A 98 -10.05 7.87 17.00
C LYS A 98 -9.79 9.38 17.12
N ALA A 99 -8.99 9.81 18.10
CA ALA A 99 -8.63 11.21 18.29
C ALA A 99 -7.94 11.80 17.05
N LYS A 100 -6.97 11.08 16.46
CA LYS A 100 -6.32 11.51 15.21
C LYS A 100 -7.32 11.64 14.05
N ALA A 101 -8.28 10.71 13.95
CA ALA A 101 -9.31 10.75 12.92
C ALA A 101 -10.26 11.95 13.11
N GLU A 102 -10.63 12.27 14.35
CA GLU A 102 -11.43 13.46 14.68
C GLU A 102 -10.72 14.76 14.34
N VAL A 103 -9.43 14.89 14.68
CA VAL A 103 -8.61 16.05 14.29
C VAL A 103 -8.61 16.22 12.77
N LYS A 104 -8.42 15.14 12.01
CA LYS A 104 -8.45 15.17 10.55
C LYS A 104 -9.84 15.58 10.02
N ARG A 105 -10.91 15.07 10.63
CA ARG A 105 -12.30 15.41 10.28
C ARG A 105 -12.59 16.89 10.52
N LYS A 106 -12.27 17.40 11.71
CA LYS A 106 -12.48 18.81 12.08
C LYS A 106 -11.61 19.75 11.23
N LYS A 107 -10.35 19.40 10.96
CA LYS A 107 -9.49 20.15 10.02
C LYS A 107 -10.12 20.26 8.63
N ARG A 108 -10.72 19.18 8.11
CA ARG A 108 -11.43 19.20 6.83
C ARG A 108 -12.66 20.10 6.88
N ARG A 109 -13.41 20.10 7.98
CA ARG A 109 -14.61 20.94 8.16
C ARG A 109 -14.29 22.44 8.07
N ILE A 110 -13.13 22.89 8.55
CA ILE A 110 -12.71 24.30 8.47
C ILE A 110 -12.73 24.82 7.02
N ARG A 111 -12.35 23.98 6.04
CA ARG A 111 -12.25 24.40 4.63
C ARG A 111 -13.58 24.87 4.04
N ASN A 112 -14.68 24.25 4.46
CA ASN A 112 -16.01 24.49 3.91
C ASN A 112 -16.90 25.28 4.89
N ALA A 113 -16.34 25.81 5.97
CA ALA A 113 -17.12 26.54 6.96
C ALA A 113 -17.47 27.95 6.47
N ALA A 114 -18.73 28.34 6.63
CA ALA A 114 -19.18 29.71 6.39
C ALA A 114 -18.42 30.69 7.31
N PRO A 115 -18.11 31.92 6.85
CA PRO A 115 -17.32 32.89 7.62
C PRO A 115 -17.83 33.10 9.05
N GLU A 116 -19.14 33.25 9.23
CA GLU A 116 -19.80 33.49 10.53
C GLU A 116 -19.52 32.39 11.57
N ARG A 117 -19.46 31.12 11.13
CA ARG A 117 -19.25 29.96 12.02
C ARG A 117 -17.81 29.44 12.00
N ARG A 118 -16.94 30.02 11.17
CA ARG A 118 -15.57 29.54 10.97
C ARG A 118 -14.76 29.57 12.26
N GLN A 119 -14.92 30.61 13.09
CA GLN A 119 -14.20 30.72 14.35
C GLN A 119 -14.55 29.60 15.33
N SER A 120 -15.85 29.29 15.47
CA SER A 120 -16.31 28.16 16.30
C SER A 120 -15.75 26.82 15.81
N VAL A 121 -15.78 26.58 14.49
CA VAL A 121 -15.21 25.34 13.89
C VAL A 121 -13.69 25.26 14.08
N VAL A 122 -12.98 26.39 14.07
CA VAL A 122 -11.55 26.45 14.37
C VAL A 122 -11.27 26.14 15.83
N ASN A 123 -12.02 26.73 16.77
CA ASN A 123 -11.88 26.46 18.20
C ASN A 123 -12.08 24.96 18.50
N GLU A 124 -13.14 24.38 17.93
CA GLU A 124 -13.42 22.95 17.99
C GLU A 124 -12.26 22.07 17.49
N TYR A 125 -11.57 22.51 16.43
CA TYR A 125 -10.39 21.81 15.90
C TYR A 125 -9.19 21.95 16.84
N VAL A 126 -8.99 23.14 17.41
CA VAL A 126 -7.89 23.40 18.36
C VAL A 126 -8.06 22.54 19.60
N GLU A 127 -9.25 22.48 20.19
CA GLU A 127 -9.57 21.61 21.33
C GLU A 127 -9.30 20.13 21.01
N ALA A 128 -9.80 19.64 19.87
CA ALA A 128 -9.55 18.26 19.45
C ALA A 128 -8.06 17.98 19.20
N LYS A 129 -7.32 18.97 18.68
CA LYS A 129 -5.87 18.87 18.46
C LYS A 129 -5.12 18.80 19.79
N LEU A 130 -5.48 19.64 20.76
CA LEU A 130 -4.90 19.62 22.12
C LEU A 130 -5.13 18.27 22.79
N LEU A 131 -6.37 17.78 22.77
CA LEU A 131 -6.72 16.46 23.30
C LEU A 131 -5.93 15.34 22.63
N TYR A 132 -5.77 15.39 21.30
CA TYR A 132 -4.96 14.42 20.58
C TYR A 132 -3.49 14.50 20.98
N THR A 133 -2.92 15.71 21.10
CA THR A 133 -1.52 15.88 21.50
C THR A 133 -1.27 15.42 22.93
N GLU A 134 -2.17 15.69 23.86
CA GLU A 134 -2.10 15.18 25.24
C GLU A 134 -2.13 13.66 25.25
N LYS A 135 -3.10 13.04 24.56
CA LYS A 135 -3.18 11.57 24.44
C LYS A 135 -1.97 10.96 23.75
N ALA A 136 -1.45 11.61 22.72
CA ALA A 136 -0.25 11.18 22.02
C ALA A 136 0.97 11.24 22.93
N ASN A 137 1.11 12.33 23.69
CA ASN A 137 2.17 12.52 24.67
C ASN A 137 2.05 11.46 25.75
N CYS A 138 0.91 11.29 26.42
CA CYS A 138 0.68 10.24 27.41
C CYS A 138 0.97 8.83 26.88
N ALA A 139 0.61 8.54 25.63
CA ALA A 139 0.91 7.26 25.01
C ALA A 139 2.40 7.09 24.69
N ALA A 140 3.09 8.16 24.34
CA ALA A 140 4.53 8.20 24.10
C ALA A 140 5.35 8.37 25.39
N THR A 141 4.73 8.76 26.51
CA THR A 141 5.40 8.99 27.79
C THR A 141 6.05 7.70 28.26
N ALA A 142 7.18 7.88 28.95
CA ALA A 142 8.05 6.84 29.47
C ALA A 142 7.35 5.67 30.18
N LEU A 143 6.12 5.80 30.72
CA LEU A 143 5.40 4.68 31.34
C LEU A 143 5.10 3.54 30.34
N ARG A 144 4.53 3.85 29.17
CA ARG A 144 4.25 2.82 28.14
C ARG A 144 5.51 2.33 27.44
N TRP A 145 6.51 3.20 27.28
CA TRP A 145 7.80 2.81 26.73
C TRP A 145 8.58 1.91 27.70
N LYS A 146 8.55 2.21 28.99
CA LYS A 146 9.15 1.39 30.06
C LYS A 146 8.44 0.05 30.18
N GLU A 147 7.12 0.01 30.12
CA GLU A 147 6.35 -1.24 30.04
C GLU A 147 6.73 -2.08 28.82
N PHE A 148 6.90 -1.46 27.65
CA PHE A 148 7.34 -2.15 26.43
C PHE A 148 8.74 -2.74 26.58
N CYS A 149 9.68 -1.99 27.14
CA CYS A 149 11.03 -2.46 27.43
C CYS A 149 11.05 -3.59 28.48
N ASN A 150 10.16 -3.55 29.48
CA ASN A 150 10.11 -4.54 30.56
C ASN A 150 9.39 -5.85 30.18
N LYS A 151 8.66 -5.92 29.06
CA LYS A 151 7.91 -7.11 28.63
C LYS A 151 8.80 -8.19 27.97
N GLN A 152 10.12 -8.11 28.13
CA GLN A 152 11.07 -8.96 27.43
C GLN A 152 11.40 -10.23 28.21
N GLU A 153 11.08 -11.39 27.62
CA GLU A 153 11.47 -12.71 28.14
C GLU A 153 12.67 -13.32 27.39
N ARG A 154 12.89 -12.98 26.10
CA ARG A 154 13.87 -13.66 25.23
C ARG A 154 14.64 -12.78 24.21
N GLU A 155 14.32 -11.51 24.03
CA GLU A 155 15.03 -10.62 23.08
C GLU A 155 15.77 -9.48 23.82
N SER A 156 16.82 -8.93 23.19
CA SER A 156 17.53 -7.76 23.72
C SER A 156 16.60 -6.54 23.71
N MET A 157 16.79 -5.63 24.68
CA MET A 157 16.09 -4.33 24.73
C MET A 157 16.15 -3.60 23.38
N TRP A 158 17.26 -3.73 22.66
CA TRP A 158 17.50 -3.08 21.38
C TRP A 158 16.74 -3.73 20.21
N ASP A 159 16.47 -5.03 20.25
CA ASP A 159 15.76 -5.74 19.16
C ASP A 159 14.32 -5.26 19.01
N GLY A 160 13.63 -5.04 20.14
CA GLY A 160 12.29 -4.45 20.16
C GLY A 160 12.29 -3.03 19.59
N VAL A 161 13.27 -2.21 19.96
CA VAL A 161 13.41 -0.83 19.49
C VAL A 161 13.70 -0.78 17.99
N TYR A 162 14.66 -1.57 17.50
CA TYR A 162 14.97 -1.63 16.08
C TYR A 162 13.80 -2.13 15.24
N ARG A 163 13.02 -3.09 15.76
CA ARG A 163 11.81 -3.58 15.09
C ARG A 163 10.77 -2.47 14.95
N VAL A 164 10.59 -1.65 15.98
CA VAL A 164 9.68 -0.52 15.91
C VAL A 164 10.21 0.51 14.91
N ILE A 165 11.46 0.95 15.03
CA ILE A 165 12.07 1.93 14.12
C ILE A 165 11.99 1.45 12.67
N ARG A 166 12.40 0.21 12.36
CA ARG A 166 12.34 -0.35 11.00
C ARG A 166 10.92 -0.37 10.44
N LYS A 167 9.92 -0.60 11.28
CA LYS A 167 8.52 -0.68 10.81
C LYS A 167 7.85 0.70 10.75
N THR A 168 8.29 1.69 11.54
CA THR A 168 7.70 3.03 11.63
C THR A 168 8.43 4.09 10.82
N ALA A 169 9.74 3.93 10.62
CA ALA A 169 10.50 4.75 9.68
C ALA A 169 9.92 4.48 8.29
N GLY A 170 9.40 5.52 7.64
CA GLY A 170 9.05 5.44 6.23
C GLY A 170 10.27 4.95 5.45
N ARG A 171 10.05 4.14 4.41
CA ARG A 171 11.15 3.81 3.49
C ARG A 171 11.71 5.13 2.95
N HIS A 172 12.98 5.38 3.20
CA HIS A 172 13.71 6.40 2.47
C HIS A 172 13.79 5.88 1.02
N GLU A 173 13.16 6.60 0.10
CA GLU A 173 13.32 6.38 -1.35
C GLU A 173 14.61 7.12 -1.73
N ASP A 174 15.69 6.37 -1.98
CA ASP A 174 16.86 6.85 -2.71
C ASP A 174 16.66 6.61 -4.21
#